data_AF-A0A8H7NFA8-F1
#
_entry.id   AF-A0A8H7NFA8-F1
#
_cell.length_a   1.000
_cell.length_b   1.000
_cell.length_c   1.000
_cell.angle_alpha   90.00
_cell.angle_beta   90.00
_cell.angle_gamma   90.00
#
_symmetry.space_group_name_H-M   'P 1'
#
loop_
_entity.id
_entity.type
_entity.pdbx_description
1 polymer ?
#
loop_
_entity_poly.entity_id
_entity_poly.type
_entity_poly.pdbx_seq_one_letter_code
_entity_poly.pdbx_strand_id
1 'polypeptide(L)'
;MTTDDIAINALRHYTACDVSDALLKLKVANAGFIPDLSLYTTPDPSSPPAVVTVAPVSTVLFAPKSATPAARPSNLPDPNIPKDVHWADLTQPDTLVVLQQPPSQANAICGGIMALRIKVLRAKGIVVAGRIRDLTELQSTGLPVWARGTSTVGAGGGSTPWATQVPLDIDGTAVAPGDLAVCDSVNGVVVIPGIGCGKSSSCFPSSLRLTIRPRRTLPRVCLSMRPSSNTEAICKTNKGRVVDRQSTLPYP
;
A
#
# COMPACT_ATOMS: atom_id res chain seq x y z
N MET A 1 -16.52 -10.08 -12.75
CA MET A 1 -15.18 -9.86 -12.17
C MET A 1 -14.55 -8.69 -12.89
N THR A 2 -14.21 -7.66 -12.14
CA THR A 2 -13.46 -6.49 -12.66
C THR A 2 -12.02 -6.91 -12.98
N THR A 3 -11.29 -6.10 -13.74
CA THR A 3 -9.86 -6.36 -14.00
C THR A 3 -9.05 -6.35 -12.71
N ASP A 4 -9.47 -5.55 -11.73
CA ASP A 4 -8.83 -5.45 -10.42
C ASP A 4 -9.05 -6.72 -9.59
N ASP A 5 -10.24 -7.33 -9.65
CA ASP A 5 -10.51 -8.61 -8.97
C ASP A 5 -9.56 -9.73 -9.45
N ILE A 6 -9.27 -9.75 -10.76
CA ILE A 6 -8.36 -10.73 -11.36
C ILE A 6 -6.92 -10.49 -10.89
N ALA A 7 -6.49 -9.23 -10.86
CA ALA A 7 -5.16 -8.84 -10.38
C ALA A 7 -4.98 -9.20 -8.91
N ILE A 8 -5.95 -8.81 -8.07
CA ILE A 8 -5.98 -9.10 -6.62
C ILE A 8 -5.90 -10.61 -6.39
N ASN A 9 -6.73 -11.40 -7.08
CA ASN A 9 -6.76 -12.84 -6.87
C ASN A 9 -5.43 -13.52 -7.23
N ALA A 10 -4.77 -13.08 -8.29
CA ALA A 10 -3.50 -13.66 -8.67
C ALA A 10 -2.33 -13.19 -7.80
N LEU A 11 -2.34 -11.95 -7.29
CA LEU A 11 -1.31 -11.44 -6.38
C LEU A 11 -1.28 -12.16 -5.03
N ARG A 12 -2.40 -12.74 -4.59
CA ARG A 12 -2.46 -13.55 -3.36
C ARG A 12 -1.56 -14.79 -3.34
N HIS A 13 -1.05 -15.20 -4.51
CA HIS A 13 -0.14 -16.35 -4.62
C HIS A 13 1.35 -15.97 -4.56
N TYR A 14 1.67 -14.69 -4.35
CA TYR A 14 3.03 -14.18 -4.32
C TYR A 14 3.34 -13.55 -2.97
N THR A 15 4.60 -13.68 -2.54
CA THR A 15 5.10 -13.00 -1.35
C THR A 15 5.36 -11.53 -1.65
N ALA A 16 5.46 -10.69 -0.60
CA ALA A 16 5.90 -9.30 -0.77
C ALA A 16 7.27 -9.23 -1.48
N CYS A 17 8.19 -10.15 -1.15
CA CYS A 17 9.51 -10.24 -1.77
C CYS A 17 9.44 -10.49 -3.29
N ASP A 18 8.58 -11.40 -3.74
CA ASP A 18 8.39 -11.68 -5.18
C ASP A 18 7.89 -10.44 -5.93
N VAL A 19 7.01 -9.66 -5.29
CA VAL A 19 6.44 -8.43 -5.85
C VAL A 19 7.51 -7.34 -5.93
N SER A 20 8.26 -7.08 -4.85
CA SER A 20 9.36 -6.11 -4.85
C SER A 20 10.42 -6.47 -5.89
N ASP A 21 10.75 -7.74 -6.02
CA ASP A 21 11.66 -8.24 -7.04
C ASP A 21 11.22 -7.91 -8.49
N ALA A 22 9.91 -7.96 -8.75
CA ALA A 22 9.35 -7.56 -10.03
C ALA A 22 9.39 -6.03 -10.20
N LEU A 23 9.02 -5.27 -9.17
CA LEU A 23 9.00 -3.81 -9.15
C LEU A 23 10.39 -3.19 -9.29
N LEU A 24 11.41 -3.81 -8.69
CA LEU A 24 12.81 -3.40 -8.81
C LEU A 24 13.27 -3.43 -10.28
N LYS A 25 12.91 -4.50 -10.99
CA LYS A 25 13.24 -4.63 -12.42
C LYS A 25 12.46 -3.64 -13.28
N LEU A 26 11.29 -3.22 -12.81
CA LEU A 26 10.53 -2.12 -13.41
C LEU A 26 11.01 -0.72 -12.96
N LYS A 27 12.07 -0.63 -12.14
CA LYS A 27 12.64 0.63 -11.64
C LYS A 27 11.63 1.49 -10.89
N VAL A 28 10.69 0.86 -10.18
CA VAL A 28 9.80 1.55 -9.25
C VAL A 28 10.61 1.94 -8.01
N ALA A 29 10.42 3.16 -7.52
CA ALA A 29 11.11 3.67 -6.32
C ALA A 29 10.94 2.72 -5.14
N ASN A 30 12.03 2.44 -4.44
CA ASN A 30 12.11 1.49 -3.31
C ASN A 30 11.49 0.11 -3.59
N ALA A 31 11.32 -0.28 -4.86
CA ALA A 31 10.59 -1.48 -5.26
C ALA A 31 9.20 -1.59 -4.60
N GLY A 32 8.55 -0.44 -4.35
CA GLY A 32 7.24 -0.35 -3.70
C GLY A 32 7.23 -0.68 -2.21
N PHE A 33 8.38 -1.03 -1.61
CA PHE A 33 8.44 -1.45 -0.21
C PHE A 33 8.24 -0.28 0.74
N ILE A 34 7.39 -0.45 1.76
CA ILE A 34 7.27 0.50 2.86
C ILE A 34 8.11 0.01 4.05
N PRO A 35 9.22 0.67 4.37
CA PRO A 35 10.14 0.21 5.41
C PRO A 35 9.59 0.40 6.83
N ASP A 36 10.22 -0.33 7.76
CA ASP A 36 10.06 -0.19 9.21
C ASP A 36 8.64 -0.42 9.75
N LEU A 37 7.85 -1.22 9.04
CA LEU A 37 6.52 -1.63 9.49
C LEU A 37 6.57 -3.00 10.17
N SER A 38 6.00 -3.07 11.38
CA SER A 38 5.72 -4.32 12.07
C SER A 38 4.22 -4.60 12.07
N LEU A 39 3.84 -5.86 11.92
CA LEU A 39 2.46 -6.30 12.07
C LEU A 39 2.12 -6.43 13.56
N TYR A 40 1.11 -5.69 14.01
CA TYR A 40 0.68 -5.69 15.41
C TYR A 40 -0.56 -6.54 15.68
N THR A 41 -1.38 -6.77 14.66
CA THR A 41 -2.62 -7.53 14.79
C THR A 41 -2.82 -8.44 13.60
N THR A 42 -3.42 -9.61 13.83
CA THR A 42 -3.82 -10.53 12.77
C THR A 42 -5.33 -10.82 12.82
N PRO A 43 -5.97 -11.13 11.68
CA PRO A 43 -7.42 -11.38 11.63
C PRO A 43 -7.89 -12.57 12.46
N ASP A 44 -7.01 -13.55 12.68
CA ASP A 44 -7.32 -14.77 13.40
C ASP A 44 -6.01 -15.40 13.94
N PRO A 45 -5.87 -15.62 15.26
CA PRO A 45 -4.72 -16.30 15.85
C PRO A 45 -4.59 -17.78 15.43
N SER A 46 -5.68 -18.39 14.95
CA SER A 46 -5.73 -19.79 14.52
C SER A 46 -5.57 -19.97 13.00
N SER A 47 -5.56 -18.87 12.24
CA SER A 47 -5.33 -18.90 10.79
C SER A 47 -3.86 -19.16 10.48
N PRO A 48 -3.57 -19.85 9.35
CA PRO A 48 -2.20 -20.18 8.98
C PRO A 48 -1.35 -18.90 8.82
N PRO A 49 -0.04 -18.97 9.15
CA PRO A 49 0.83 -17.81 9.36
C PRO A 49 1.13 -16.93 8.13
N ALA A 50 0.66 -17.29 6.95
CA ALA A 50 0.93 -16.61 5.68
C ALA A 50 -0.34 -16.00 5.08
N VAL A 51 -0.93 -15.01 5.76
CA VAL A 51 -2.08 -14.27 5.24
C VAL A 51 -1.57 -13.09 4.42
N VAL A 52 -1.46 -13.29 3.10
CA VAL A 52 -1.23 -12.19 2.17
C VAL A 52 -2.56 -11.47 1.93
N THR A 53 -2.67 -10.24 2.40
CA THR A 53 -3.82 -9.36 2.14
C THR A 53 -3.50 -8.47 0.96
N VAL A 54 -4.36 -8.52 -0.07
CA VAL A 54 -4.22 -7.67 -1.26
C VAL A 54 -5.50 -6.86 -1.45
N ALA A 55 -5.37 -5.54 -1.54
CA ALA A 55 -6.49 -4.63 -1.78
C ALA A 55 -6.02 -3.30 -2.41
N PRO A 56 -6.92 -2.53 -3.03
CA PRO A 56 -6.65 -1.13 -3.39
C PRO A 56 -6.35 -0.29 -2.16
N VAL A 57 -5.58 0.79 -2.32
CA VAL A 57 -5.19 1.70 -1.26
C VAL A 57 -6.15 2.88 -1.15
N SER A 58 -6.51 3.24 0.07
CA SER A 58 -7.01 4.58 0.41
C SER A 58 -6.01 5.27 1.33
N THR A 59 -5.88 6.59 1.24
CA THR A 59 -4.82 7.32 1.92
C THR A 59 -5.36 8.36 2.89
N VAL A 60 -4.66 8.53 4.01
CA VAL A 60 -4.92 9.59 5.00
C VAL A 60 -3.58 10.22 5.40
N LEU A 61 -3.45 11.52 5.15
CA LEU A 61 -2.29 12.31 5.51
C LEU A 61 -2.58 13.07 6.81
N PHE A 62 -1.67 12.96 7.77
CA PHE A 62 -1.65 13.80 8.96
C PHE A 62 -0.60 14.91 8.80
N ALA A 63 -0.90 16.07 9.36
CA ALA A 63 0.01 17.21 9.46
C ALA A 63 0.42 17.46 10.91
N PRO A 64 1.55 18.16 11.16
CA PRO A 64 1.86 18.65 12.50
C PRO A 64 0.71 19.50 13.05
N LYS A 65 0.46 19.47 14.35
CA LYS A 65 -0.63 20.24 14.98
C LYS A 65 -0.49 21.76 14.78
N SER A 66 0.72 22.25 14.56
CA SER A 66 1.00 23.65 14.23
C SER A 66 0.61 24.04 12.80
N ALA A 67 0.38 23.06 11.91
CA ALA A 67 0.01 23.33 10.54
C ALA A 67 -1.40 23.93 10.47
N THR A 68 -1.52 25.03 9.75
CA THR A 68 -2.80 25.66 9.41
C THR A 68 -2.85 25.88 7.90
N PRO A 69 -4.03 26.03 7.28
CA PRO A 69 -4.12 26.32 5.85
C PRO A 69 -3.30 27.56 5.43
N ALA A 70 -3.20 28.57 6.31
CA ALA A 70 -2.44 29.80 6.07
C ALA A 70 -0.91 29.64 6.27
N ALA A 71 -0.48 28.72 7.14
CA ALA A 71 0.93 28.46 7.45
C ALA A 71 1.31 27.00 7.11
N ARG A 72 0.79 26.48 5.98
CA ARG A 72 1.07 25.09 5.57
C ARG A 72 2.49 24.95 5.04
N PRO A 73 3.22 23.89 5.42
CA PRO A 73 4.44 23.50 4.70
C PRO A 73 4.16 23.35 3.20
N SER A 74 5.07 23.82 2.36
CA SER A 74 4.90 23.83 0.90
C SER A 74 4.73 22.43 0.29
N ASN A 75 5.19 21.40 1.00
CA ASN A 75 5.08 19.99 0.61
C ASN A 75 3.75 19.33 1.02
N LEU A 76 2.87 20.01 1.77
CA LEU A 76 1.53 19.49 2.08
C LEU A 76 0.50 19.95 1.06
N PRO A 77 -0.41 19.07 0.60
CA PRO A 77 -1.53 19.46 -0.25
C PRO A 77 -2.51 20.37 0.51
N ASP A 78 -3.47 20.95 -0.19
CA ASP A 78 -4.56 21.66 0.47
C ASP A 78 -5.40 20.66 1.31
N PRO A 79 -5.80 21.03 2.53
CA PRO A 79 -6.61 20.16 3.37
C PRO A 79 -8.00 19.98 2.75
N ASN A 80 -8.48 18.74 2.70
CA ASN A 80 -9.74 18.40 2.04
C ASN A 80 -10.74 17.66 2.95
N ILE A 81 -10.44 17.57 4.26
CA ILE A 81 -11.35 16.97 5.24
C ILE A 81 -12.40 18.01 5.65
N PRO A 82 -13.72 17.73 5.47
CA PRO A 82 -14.76 18.64 5.91
C PRO A 82 -14.74 18.86 7.43
N LYS A 83 -15.00 20.09 7.90
CA LYS A 83 -14.90 20.46 9.31
C LYS A 83 -15.81 19.65 10.24
N ASP A 84 -16.98 19.27 9.74
CA ASP A 84 -18.02 18.58 10.53
C ASP A 84 -17.98 17.05 10.37
N VAL A 85 -16.96 16.51 9.69
CA VAL A 85 -16.81 15.07 9.43
C VAL A 85 -15.51 14.58 10.02
N HIS A 86 -15.58 13.51 10.80
CA HIS A 86 -14.39 12.86 11.31
C HIS A 86 -13.69 12.08 10.18
N TRP A 87 -12.38 12.20 10.02
CA TRP A 87 -11.63 11.60 8.90
C TRP A 87 -11.86 10.08 8.73
N ALA A 88 -12.03 9.36 9.84
CA ALA A 88 -12.30 7.92 9.82
C ALA A 88 -13.62 7.56 9.13
N ASP A 89 -14.60 8.48 9.09
CA ASP A 89 -15.87 8.30 8.35
C ASP A 89 -15.70 8.37 6.83
N LEU A 90 -14.58 8.92 6.35
CA LEU A 90 -14.25 9.02 4.92
C LEU A 90 -13.53 7.77 4.39
N THR A 91 -13.40 6.73 5.23
CA THR A 91 -12.73 5.47 4.86
C THR A 91 -13.39 4.84 3.64
N GLN A 92 -12.58 4.45 2.65
CA GLN A 92 -13.07 3.78 1.47
C GLN A 92 -13.27 2.28 1.76
N PRO A 93 -14.45 1.71 1.46
CA PRO A 93 -14.71 0.30 1.70
C PRO A 93 -13.82 -0.58 0.81
N ASP A 94 -13.51 -1.78 1.30
CA ASP A 94 -12.73 -2.79 0.59
C ASP A 94 -11.31 -2.34 0.21
N THR A 95 -10.75 -1.33 0.89
CA THR A 95 -9.38 -0.84 0.71
C THR A 95 -8.46 -1.17 1.89
N LEU A 96 -7.15 -1.12 1.66
CA LEU A 96 -6.13 -0.98 2.70
C LEU A 96 -5.93 0.51 3.00
N VAL A 97 -6.22 0.91 4.24
CA VAL A 97 -6.11 2.32 4.65
C VAL A 97 -4.68 2.61 5.04
N VAL A 98 -4.00 3.46 4.28
CA VAL A 98 -2.61 3.86 4.52
C VAL A 98 -2.59 5.26 5.16
N LEU A 99 -2.04 5.35 6.36
CA LEU A 99 -1.93 6.57 7.14
C LEU A 99 -0.48 7.03 7.19
N GLN A 100 -0.22 8.29 6.87
CA GLN A 100 1.10 8.90 7.00
C GLN A 100 1.13 9.89 8.17
N GLN A 101 2.01 9.63 9.13
CA GLN A 101 2.30 10.54 10.23
C GLN A 101 3.37 11.57 9.82
N PRO A 102 3.33 12.80 10.32
CA PRO A 102 4.45 13.72 10.18
C PRO A 102 5.73 13.13 10.77
N PRO A 103 6.90 13.48 10.22
CA PRO A 103 8.18 12.99 10.73
C PRO A 103 8.40 13.43 12.18
N SER A 104 9.21 12.65 12.90
CA SER A 104 9.69 12.97 14.25
C SER A 104 8.58 13.20 15.29
N GLN A 105 7.48 12.44 15.19
CA GLN A 105 6.38 12.48 16.15
C GLN A 105 6.39 11.27 17.10
N ALA A 106 6.06 11.52 18.37
CA ALA A 106 5.98 10.48 19.40
C ALA A 106 4.54 10.03 19.69
N ASN A 107 3.52 10.78 19.29
CA ASN A 107 2.12 10.41 19.45
C ASN A 107 1.69 9.30 18.47
N ALA A 108 0.58 8.63 18.74
CA ALA A 108 -0.11 7.74 17.81
C ALA A 108 -1.12 8.51 16.95
N ILE A 109 -1.38 8.04 15.74
CA ILE A 109 -2.40 8.61 14.83
C ILE A 109 -3.59 7.69 14.61
N CYS A 110 -3.49 6.42 15.00
CA CYS A 110 -4.59 5.46 14.99
C CYS A 110 -4.68 4.73 16.34
N GLY A 111 -5.90 4.60 16.85
CA GLY A 111 -6.23 3.87 18.08
C GLY A 111 -7.49 3.03 17.90
N GLY A 112 -7.96 2.41 18.96
CA GLY A 112 -8.99 1.37 18.88
C GLY A 112 -10.33 1.85 18.31
N ILE A 113 -10.83 3.00 18.76
CA ILE A 113 -12.06 3.62 18.23
C ILE A 113 -11.96 3.87 16.72
N MET A 114 -10.81 4.34 16.24
CA MET A 114 -10.59 4.64 14.82
C MET A 114 -10.57 3.36 13.99
N ALA A 115 -9.82 2.36 14.46
CA ALA A 115 -9.74 1.06 13.79
C ALA A 115 -11.09 0.34 13.77
N LEU A 116 -11.88 0.44 14.85
CA LEU A 116 -13.23 -0.12 14.89
C LEU A 116 -14.13 0.55 13.85
N ARG A 117 -14.07 1.89 13.71
CA ARG A 117 -14.84 2.59 12.69
C ARG A 117 -14.41 2.19 11.28
N ILE A 118 -13.11 2.11 11.03
CA ILE A 118 -12.52 1.62 9.77
C ILE A 118 -12.99 0.19 9.44
N LYS A 119 -13.07 -0.69 10.44
CA LYS A 119 -13.64 -2.04 10.30
C LYS A 119 -15.12 -2.00 9.92
N VAL A 120 -15.93 -1.19 10.60
CA VAL A 120 -17.37 -1.03 10.28
C VAL A 120 -17.57 -0.57 8.84
N LEU A 121 -16.66 0.26 8.33
CA LEU A 121 -16.64 0.71 6.93
C LEU A 121 -16.00 -0.28 5.96
N ARG A 122 -15.75 -1.53 6.39
CA ARG A 122 -15.30 -2.67 5.57
C ARG A 122 -13.91 -2.52 4.95
N ALA A 123 -13.00 -1.79 5.58
CA ALA A 123 -11.60 -1.84 5.17
C ALA A 123 -11.01 -3.26 5.31
N LYS A 124 -9.97 -3.56 4.53
CA LYS A 124 -9.25 -4.85 4.56
C LYS A 124 -8.07 -4.87 5.52
N GLY A 125 -7.62 -3.71 5.98
CA GLY A 125 -6.50 -3.57 6.91
C GLY A 125 -6.07 -2.13 7.04
N ILE A 126 -5.12 -1.88 7.94
CA ILE A 126 -4.62 -0.54 8.26
C ILE A 126 -3.09 -0.56 8.23
N VAL A 127 -2.50 0.33 7.45
CA VAL A 127 -1.04 0.52 7.38
C VAL A 127 -0.72 1.90 7.91
N VAL A 128 0.07 2.00 8.96
CA VAL A 128 0.38 3.25 9.64
C VAL A 128 1.88 3.53 9.52
N ALA A 129 2.26 4.42 8.61
CA ALA A 129 3.60 5.00 8.56
C ALA A 129 3.77 6.00 9.72
N GLY A 130 3.79 5.46 10.94
CA GLY A 130 3.68 6.19 12.19
C GLY A 130 3.34 5.25 13.34
N ARG A 131 2.85 5.82 14.43
CA ARG A 131 2.56 5.08 15.66
C ARG A 131 1.07 4.80 15.85
N ILE A 132 0.80 3.70 16.54
CA ILE A 132 -0.55 3.25 16.94
C ILE A 132 -0.69 3.17 18.47
N ARG A 133 -1.93 3.06 18.95
CA ARG A 133 -2.25 2.82 20.36
C ARG A 133 -3.44 1.88 20.53
N ASP A 134 -3.75 1.51 21.76
CA ASP A 134 -4.90 0.66 22.12
C ASP A 134 -4.83 -0.76 21.50
N LEU A 135 -3.69 -1.44 21.63
CA LEU A 135 -3.40 -2.72 20.95
C LEU A 135 -4.48 -3.79 21.15
N THR A 136 -5.05 -3.91 22.36
CA THR A 136 -6.14 -4.87 22.64
C THR A 136 -7.38 -4.58 21.81
N GLU A 137 -7.75 -3.31 21.68
CA GLU A 137 -8.88 -2.89 20.85
C GLU A 137 -8.59 -3.11 19.37
N LEU A 138 -7.37 -2.78 18.91
CA LEU A 138 -6.94 -3.05 17.54
C LEU A 138 -7.05 -4.55 17.22
N GLN A 139 -6.57 -5.43 18.11
CA GLN A 139 -6.66 -6.88 17.91
C GLN A 139 -8.11 -7.35 17.83
N SER A 140 -9.01 -6.78 18.64
CA SER A 140 -10.44 -7.12 18.62
C SER A 140 -11.13 -6.75 17.29
N THR A 141 -10.54 -5.87 16.49
CA THR A 141 -11.07 -5.55 15.17
C THR A 141 -10.92 -6.72 14.20
N GLY A 142 -9.94 -7.61 14.38
CA GLY A 142 -9.62 -8.63 13.38
C GLY A 142 -9.15 -8.05 12.04
N LEU A 143 -8.79 -6.76 12.01
CA LEU A 143 -8.06 -6.19 10.89
C LEU A 143 -6.56 -6.43 11.10
N PRO A 144 -5.80 -6.69 10.03
CA PRO A 144 -4.37 -6.63 10.13
C PRO A 144 -3.92 -5.16 10.17
N VAL A 145 -3.12 -4.83 11.18
CA VAL A 145 -2.63 -3.46 11.43
C VAL A 145 -1.12 -3.45 11.45
N TRP A 146 -0.52 -2.74 10.48
CA TRP A 146 0.91 -2.50 10.40
C TRP A 146 1.24 -1.11 10.94
N ALA A 147 2.32 -0.98 11.71
CA ALA A 147 2.78 0.31 12.22
C ALA A 147 4.29 0.35 12.43
N ARG A 148 4.86 1.56 12.54
CA ARG A 148 6.28 1.75 12.91
C ARG A 148 6.55 1.58 14.41
N GLY A 149 5.52 1.69 15.23
CA GLY A 149 5.68 1.68 16.68
C GLY A 149 4.38 1.92 17.41
N THR A 150 4.47 1.93 18.73
CA THR A 150 3.35 2.26 19.61
C THR A 150 3.56 3.62 20.30
N SER A 151 2.49 4.16 20.84
CA SER A 151 2.49 5.31 21.74
C SER A 151 1.28 5.23 22.68
N THR A 152 1.36 5.88 23.84
CA THR A 152 0.21 6.07 24.73
C THR A 152 -0.53 7.37 24.43
N VAL A 153 0.11 8.32 23.75
CA VAL A 153 -0.43 9.65 23.46
C VAL A 153 -1.19 9.61 22.14
N GLY A 154 -2.45 10.08 22.12
CA GLY A 154 -3.26 10.14 20.90
C GLY A 154 -2.85 11.28 19.94
N ALA A 155 -3.49 11.33 18.76
CA ALA A 155 -3.11 12.23 17.67
C ALA A 155 -2.98 13.70 18.13
N GLY A 156 -3.92 14.17 18.95
CA GLY A 156 -3.93 15.54 19.48
C GLY A 156 -2.70 15.96 20.30
N GLY A 157 -1.80 15.03 20.63
CA GLY A 157 -0.51 15.32 21.25
C GLY A 157 0.54 15.92 20.31
N GLY A 158 0.33 15.89 18.99
CA GLY A 158 1.32 16.45 18.05
C GLY A 158 0.91 16.48 16.58
N SER A 159 -0.15 15.78 16.20
CA SER A 159 -0.61 15.65 14.81
C SER A 159 -2.10 15.92 14.67
N THR A 160 -2.52 16.34 13.48
CA THR A 160 -3.93 16.49 13.11
C THR A 160 -4.17 15.81 11.76
N PRO A 161 -5.33 15.17 11.54
CA PRO A 161 -5.74 14.75 10.21
C PRO A 161 -5.76 15.97 9.28
N TRP A 162 -5.24 15.81 8.07
CA TRP A 162 -5.05 16.93 7.14
C TRP A 162 -5.79 16.73 5.82
N ALA A 163 -5.54 15.60 5.17
CA ALA A 163 -6.17 15.29 3.88
C ALA A 163 -6.41 13.78 3.75
N THR A 164 -7.44 13.43 2.99
CA THR A 164 -7.74 12.04 2.60
C THR A 164 -7.68 11.92 1.09
N GLN A 165 -7.41 10.73 0.56
CA GLN A 165 -7.37 10.47 -0.88
C GLN A 165 -6.39 11.38 -1.64
N VAL A 166 -5.23 11.63 -1.03
CA VAL A 166 -4.10 12.36 -1.63
C VAL A 166 -2.87 11.45 -1.76
N PRO A 167 -1.95 11.69 -2.71
CA PRO A 167 -0.69 10.96 -2.76
C PRO A 167 0.11 11.14 -1.47
N LEU A 168 0.77 10.06 -1.03
CA LEU A 168 1.67 9.99 0.11
C LEU A 168 3.08 9.69 -0.38
N ASP A 169 4.07 10.22 0.34
CA ASP A 169 5.48 9.87 0.18
C ASP A 169 5.97 9.32 1.51
N ILE A 170 6.18 8.00 1.55
CA ILE A 170 6.60 7.26 2.74
C ILE A 170 8.04 6.81 2.53
N ASP A 171 8.98 7.64 2.98
CA ASP A 171 10.44 7.42 2.87
C ASP A 171 10.91 7.14 1.42
N GLY A 172 10.34 7.85 0.44
CA GLY A 172 10.64 7.69 -0.98
C GLY A 172 9.76 6.68 -1.69
N THR A 173 8.88 5.98 -0.98
CA THR A 173 7.87 5.09 -1.57
C THR A 173 6.60 5.90 -1.81
N ALA A 174 6.30 6.16 -3.09
CA ALA A 174 5.07 6.83 -3.49
C ALA A 174 3.87 5.89 -3.31
N VAL A 175 2.83 6.38 -2.65
CA VAL A 175 1.58 5.64 -2.42
C VAL A 175 0.41 6.55 -2.77
N ALA A 176 -0.37 6.17 -3.79
CA ALA A 176 -1.52 6.91 -4.26
C ALA A 176 -2.83 6.16 -4.00
N PRO A 177 -3.96 6.87 -3.85
CA PRO A 177 -5.27 6.25 -3.83
C PRO A 177 -5.49 5.39 -5.09
N GLY A 178 -5.95 4.15 -4.90
CA GLY A 178 -6.17 3.20 -6.00
C GLY A 178 -4.95 2.36 -6.39
N ASP A 179 -3.77 2.62 -5.82
CA ASP A 179 -2.65 1.67 -5.92
C ASP A 179 -3.01 0.34 -5.25
N LEU A 180 -2.34 -0.75 -5.63
CA LEU A 180 -2.56 -2.05 -5.01
C LEU A 180 -1.51 -2.29 -3.93
N ALA A 181 -1.94 -2.50 -2.69
CA ALA A 181 -1.05 -2.91 -1.62
C ALA A 181 -1.10 -4.44 -1.44
N VAL A 182 0.08 -5.05 -1.32
CA VAL A 182 0.31 -6.44 -0.94
C VAL A 182 0.92 -6.42 0.45
N CYS A 183 0.12 -6.83 1.44
CA CYS A 183 0.55 -6.89 2.82
C CYS A 183 0.76 -8.35 3.22
N ASP A 184 2.01 -8.72 3.38
CA ASP A 184 2.49 -10.04 3.77
C ASP A 184 2.76 -10.03 5.28
N SER A 185 2.14 -10.96 6.01
CA SER A 185 2.25 -11.04 7.47
C SER A 185 3.67 -11.32 7.96
N VAL A 186 4.53 -11.88 7.12
CA VAL A 186 5.91 -12.24 7.46
C VAL A 186 6.90 -11.19 6.96
N ASN A 187 6.69 -10.71 5.73
CA ASN A 187 7.70 -9.92 5.01
C ASN A 187 7.43 -8.40 5.02
N GLY A 188 6.20 -7.97 5.29
CA GLY A 188 5.84 -6.54 5.34
C GLY A 188 4.92 -6.09 4.21
N VAL A 189 5.00 -4.79 3.87
CA VAL A 189 4.04 -4.14 2.96
C VAL A 189 4.73 -3.63 1.71
N VAL A 190 4.16 -3.97 0.55
CA VAL A 190 4.61 -3.51 -0.76
C VAL A 190 3.44 -2.88 -1.50
N VAL A 191 3.66 -1.72 -2.11
CA VAL A 191 2.70 -0.98 -2.92
C VAL A 191 3.08 -1.11 -4.40
N ILE A 192 2.12 -1.56 -5.18
CA ILE A 192 2.19 -1.64 -6.64
C ILE A 192 1.44 -0.42 -7.19
N PRO A 193 2.14 0.51 -7.86
CA PRO A 193 1.49 1.65 -8.50
C PRO A 193 0.39 1.20 -9.47
N GLY A 194 -0.78 1.81 -9.38
CA GLY A 194 -1.96 1.45 -10.16
C GLY A 194 -1.90 1.89 -11.63
N ILE A 195 -2.79 1.32 -12.44
CA ILE A 195 -3.07 1.71 -13.85
C ILE A 195 -3.94 3.00 -13.90
N GLY A 196 -4.53 3.42 -12.76
CA GLY A 196 -5.64 4.37 -12.69
C GLY A 196 -5.35 5.73 -12.06
N CYS A 197 -4.11 6.23 -12.06
CA CYS A 197 -3.87 7.61 -11.62
C CYS A 197 -4.24 8.60 -12.74
N GLY A 198 -5.39 9.25 -12.59
CA GLY A 198 -5.74 10.42 -13.38
C GLY A 198 -4.72 11.54 -13.17
N LYS A 199 -4.02 11.89 -14.25
CA LYS A 199 -3.30 13.16 -14.50
C LYS A 199 -3.00 14.02 -13.25
N SER A 200 -2.05 13.60 -12.45
CA SER A 200 -1.28 14.49 -11.57
C SER A 200 0.15 14.50 -12.10
N SER A 201 0.64 15.68 -12.44
CA SER A 201 1.84 15.96 -13.25
C SER A 201 3.19 15.61 -12.59
N SER A 202 3.20 14.81 -11.54
CA SER A 202 4.41 14.22 -10.95
C SER A 202 4.39 12.69 -10.87
N CYS A 203 3.34 12.04 -11.36
CA CYS A 203 3.23 10.58 -11.34
C CYS A 203 3.98 9.93 -12.52
N PHE A 204 4.76 8.91 -12.17
CA PHE A 204 5.43 7.93 -13.03
C PHE A 204 4.67 7.56 -14.31
N PRO A 205 5.37 7.13 -15.38
CA PRO A 205 4.79 6.99 -16.71
C PRO A 205 3.54 6.10 -16.67
N SER A 206 2.49 6.60 -17.31
CA SER A 206 1.16 6.01 -17.50
C SER A 206 1.15 4.69 -18.32
N SER A 207 2.24 3.92 -18.28
CA SER A 207 2.50 2.73 -19.09
C SER A 207 2.70 1.43 -18.29
N LEU A 208 2.54 1.47 -16.95
CA LEU A 208 2.59 0.27 -16.13
C LEU A 208 1.29 -0.53 -16.31
N ARG A 209 1.31 -1.62 -17.09
CA ARG A 209 0.17 -2.55 -17.17
C ARG A 209 0.51 -3.84 -16.46
N LEU A 210 -0.11 -4.07 -15.31
CA LEU A 210 -0.08 -5.37 -14.63
C LEU A 210 -0.84 -6.38 -15.49
N THR A 211 -0.13 -7.21 -16.26
CA THR A 211 -0.74 -8.30 -17.03
C THR A 211 -0.27 -9.64 -16.51
N ILE A 212 -1.05 -10.20 -15.59
CA ILE A 212 -0.83 -11.55 -15.09
C ILE A 212 -1.29 -12.52 -16.19
N ARG A 213 -0.36 -13.23 -16.82
CA ARG A 213 -0.68 -14.24 -17.85
C ARG A 213 -0.72 -15.63 -17.22
N PRO A 214 -1.89 -16.30 -17.15
CA PRO A 214 -1.94 -17.70 -16.76
C PRO A 214 -1.38 -18.59 -17.89
N ARG A 215 -0.50 -19.56 -17.56
CA ARG A 215 -0.12 -20.66 -18.47
C ARG A 215 -0.13 -22.00 -17.74
N ARG A 216 -0.35 -23.08 -18.51
CA ARG A 216 -0.75 -24.45 -18.12
C ARG A 216 0.06 -25.19 -17.05
N THR A 217 1.20 -24.70 -16.55
CA THR A 217 2.03 -25.50 -15.63
C THR A 217 2.50 -24.82 -14.35
N LEU A 218 2.61 -23.49 -14.26
CA LEU A 218 2.89 -22.75 -12.99
C LEU A 218 2.51 -21.26 -13.13
N PRO A 219 2.02 -20.58 -12.08
CA PRO A 219 1.73 -19.15 -12.12
C PRO A 219 3.04 -18.32 -12.15
N ARG A 220 3.15 -17.38 -13.10
CA ARG A 220 4.23 -16.36 -13.19
C ARG A 220 3.61 -14.96 -13.02
N VAL A 221 4.20 -14.10 -12.18
CA VAL A 221 3.98 -12.65 -12.31
C VAL A 221 4.80 -12.21 -13.51
N CYS A 222 4.13 -11.76 -14.56
CA CYS A 222 4.78 -10.99 -15.62
C CYS A 222 4.33 -9.54 -15.45
N LEU A 223 5.20 -8.71 -14.88
CA LEU A 223 5.05 -7.26 -14.91
C LEU A 223 5.61 -6.80 -16.25
N SER A 224 4.80 -6.16 -17.11
CA SER A 224 5.27 -5.67 -18.41
C SER A 224 5.08 -4.17 -18.53
N MET A 225 6.17 -3.46 -18.81
CA MET A 225 6.16 -2.08 -19.31
C MET A 225 6.03 -2.12 -20.83
N ARG A 226 5.22 -1.25 -21.43
CA ARG A 226 5.41 -0.91 -22.86
C ARG A 226 6.09 0.46 -22.95
N PRO A 227 7.29 0.58 -23.51
CA PRO A 227 7.61 1.70 -24.38
C PRO A 227 6.99 1.45 -25.75
N SER A 228 6.69 2.53 -26.48
CA SER A 228 6.56 2.45 -27.94
C SER A 228 7.73 1.62 -28.50
N SER A 229 7.38 0.55 -29.20
CA SER A 229 8.22 -0.31 -30.05
C SER A 229 9.20 -1.36 -29.49
N ASN A 230 9.26 -1.72 -28.20
CA ASN A 230 9.93 -2.98 -27.78
C ASN A 230 9.43 -3.47 -26.40
N THR A 231 8.87 -4.69 -26.32
CA THR A 231 8.27 -5.22 -25.08
C THR A 231 9.28 -6.05 -24.29
N GLU A 232 9.79 -5.52 -23.17
CA GLU A 232 10.45 -6.34 -22.14
C GLU A 232 9.40 -6.77 -21.10
N ALA A 233 9.02 -8.05 -21.15
CA ALA A 233 8.18 -8.67 -20.13
C ALA A 233 9.09 -9.33 -19.09
N ILE A 234 9.00 -8.88 -17.84
CA ILE A 234 9.85 -9.39 -16.77
C ILE A 234 9.06 -10.40 -15.96
N CYS A 235 9.40 -11.69 -16.10
CA CYS A 235 8.69 -12.79 -15.45
C CYS A 235 9.59 -13.50 -14.43
N LYS A 236 9.17 -13.56 -13.16
CA LYS A 236 9.76 -14.47 -12.16
C LYS A 236 8.86 -15.72 -11.99
N THR A 237 9.48 -16.90 -11.98
CA THR A 237 8.83 -18.14 -11.53
C THR A 237 9.07 -18.34 -10.04
N ASN A 238 8.15 -19.05 -9.37
CA ASN A 238 8.22 -19.46 -7.96
C ASN A 238 9.39 -20.43 -7.62
N LYS A 239 10.44 -20.50 -8.46
CA LYS A 239 11.61 -21.38 -8.31
C LYS A 239 12.94 -20.68 -8.60
N GLY A 240 13.01 -19.35 -8.51
CA GLY A 240 14.29 -18.61 -8.58
C GLY A 240 15.09 -18.74 -9.89
N ARG A 241 14.52 -19.31 -10.96
CA ARG A 241 15.23 -19.49 -12.24
C ARG A 241 14.77 -18.45 -13.26
N VAL A 242 15.63 -17.45 -13.46
CA VAL A 242 15.53 -16.51 -14.59
C VAL A 242 15.89 -17.30 -15.85
N VAL A 243 14.94 -17.45 -16.77
CA VAL A 243 15.23 -17.97 -18.10
C VAL A 243 15.39 -16.75 -18.99
N ASP A 244 16.63 -16.39 -19.27
CA ASP A 244 16.97 -15.48 -20.36
C ASP A 244 16.73 -16.24 -21.68
N ARG A 245 15.92 -15.67 -22.58
CA ARG A 245 15.81 -16.17 -23.96
C ARG A 245 16.58 -15.19 -24.83
N GLN A 246 17.90 -15.37 -24.88
CA GLN A 246 18.63 -15.01 -26.10
C GLN A 246 18.04 -15.83 -27.25
N SER A 247 17.64 -15.13 -28.29
CA SER A 247 17.11 -15.66 -29.53
C SER A 247 18.13 -16.55 -30.22
N THR A 248 17.97 -17.87 -30.13
CA THR A 248 18.49 -18.79 -31.13
C THR A 248 17.47 -18.90 -32.26
N LEU A 249 17.80 -18.34 -33.42
CA LEU A 249 17.16 -18.70 -34.69
C LEU A 249 17.78 -20.02 -35.16
N PRO A 250 16.98 -21.04 -35.52
CA PRO A 250 17.46 -22.13 -36.36
C PRO A 250 16.91 -21.98 -37.80
N TYR A 251 17.84 -21.94 -38.76
CA TYR A 251 17.83 -22.58 -40.10
C TYR A 251 16.69 -22.30 -41.11
N PRO A 252 16.87 -22.61 -42.41
CA PRO A 252 18.09 -22.78 -43.20
C PRO A 252 18.35 -21.62 -44.18
#